data_AF-A0A955KSM9-F1
#
_entry.id   AF-A0A955KSM9-F1
#
_cell.length_a   1.000
_cell.length_b   1.000
_cell.length_c   1.000
_cell.angle_alpha   90.00
_cell.angle_beta   90.00
_cell.angle_gamma   90.00
#
_symmetry.space_group_name_H-M   'P 1'
#
loop_
_entity.id
_entity.type
_entity.pdbx_description
1 polymer ?
#
loop_
_entity_poly.entity_id
_entity_poly.type
_entity_poly.pdbx_seq_one_letter_code
_entity_poly.pdbx_strand_id
1 'polypeptide(L)'
;MNQIDIIKDLMKEKPDCQFFLTILYGLRDDYSDDLPDTDVRLLVSLTEDGRYDGGNYKCRGNFITNMGAVLSDAIICGVITDSELIERIHLFLNWDFSYLHGKFTTLQEIDMINQILADVIQCLEEKNIVT
;
A
#
# COMPACT_ATOMS: atom_id res chain seq x y z
N MET A 1 34.07 12.06 5.12
CA MET A 1 33.01 11.04 5.27
C MET A 1 32.76 10.45 3.89
N ASN A 2 32.94 9.13 3.73
CA ASN A 2 32.80 8.44 2.44
C ASN A 2 31.30 8.31 2.08
N GLN A 3 30.92 8.40 0.80
CA GLN A 3 29.54 8.15 0.34
C GLN A 3 28.98 6.80 0.84
N ILE A 4 29.82 5.80 1.00
CA ILE A 4 29.45 4.49 1.56
C ILE A 4 29.05 4.59 3.04
N ASP A 5 29.69 5.48 3.81
CA ASP A 5 29.36 5.69 5.23
C ASP A 5 28.06 6.49 5.37
N ILE A 6 27.82 7.46 4.47
CA ILE A 6 26.54 8.20 4.40
C ILE A 6 25.39 7.26 4.04
N ILE A 7 25.57 6.36 3.07
CA ILE A 7 24.55 5.37 2.70
C ILE A 7 24.30 4.40 3.85
N LYS A 8 25.34 3.95 4.56
CA LYS A 8 25.19 3.09 5.73
C LYS A 8 24.50 3.78 6.90
N ASP A 9 24.74 5.07 7.11
CA ASP A 9 24.08 5.84 8.16
C ASP A 9 22.62 6.18 7.78
N LEU A 10 22.33 6.44 6.50
CA LEU A 10 20.95 6.54 6.00
C LEU A 10 20.19 5.20 6.08
N MET A 11 20.88 4.07 5.96
CA MET A 11 20.31 2.74 6.16
C MET A 11 20.23 2.31 7.64
N LYS A 12 20.76 3.10 8.59
CA LYS A 12 20.65 2.83 10.03
C LYS A 12 19.38 3.40 10.65
N GLU A 13 18.76 4.39 10.02
CA GLU A 13 17.55 4.98 10.55
C GLU A 13 16.37 4.05 10.27
N LYS A 14 15.74 3.60 11.35
CA LYS A 14 14.53 2.79 11.29
C LYS A 14 13.46 3.62 10.55
N PRO A 15 12.76 3.05 9.55
CA PRO A 15 11.67 3.75 8.89
C PRO A 15 10.69 4.36 9.90
N ASP A 16 10.40 5.65 9.74
CA ASP A 16 9.57 6.44 10.64
C ASP A 16 8.17 6.69 10.05
N CYS A 17 7.32 7.42 10.78
CA CYS A 17 5.96 7.72 10.32
C CYS A 17 5.94 8.43 8.97
N GLN A 18 6.87 9.37 8.73
CA GLN A 18 6.94 10.14 7.49
C GLN A 18 7.30 9.28 6.27
N PHE A 19 8.22 8.32 6.45
CA PHE A 19 8.54 7.34 5.42
C PHE A 19 7.30 6.56 4.98
N PHE A 20 6.56 5.98 5.93
CA PHE A 20 5.37 5.19 5.63
C PHE A 20 4.23 6.03 5.06
N LEU A 21 3.99 7.23 5.59
CA LEU A 21 2.98 8.16 5.07
C LEU A 21 3.21 8.49 3.59
N THR A 22 4.46 8.74 3.21
CA THR A 22 4.82 9.05 1.82
C THR A 22 4.41 7.91 0.87
N ILE A 23 4.65 6.66 1.27
CA ILE A 23 4.29 5.48 0.48
C ILE A 23 2.78 5.28 0.44
N LEU A 24 2.11 5.37 1.60
CA LEU A 24 0.67 5.17 1.71
C LEU A 24 -0.12 6.22 0.94
N TYR A 25 0.36 7.47 0.88
CA TYR A 25 -0.22 8.50 0.02
C TYR A 25 -0.11 8.18 -1.45
N GLY A 26 1.06 7.70 -1.92
CA GLY A 26 1.19 7.22 -3.29
C GLY A 26 0.21 6.07 -3.60
N LEU A 27 0.05 5.12 -2.67
CA LEU A 27 -0.93 4.04 -2.83
C LEU A 27 -2.38 4.54 -2.88
N ARG A 28 -2.72 5.60 -2.14
CA ARG A 28 -4.06 6.19 -2.12
C ARG A 28 -4.37 6.97 -3.39
N ASP A 29 -3.43 7.82 -3.80
CA ASP A 29 -3.65 8.89 -4.76
C ASP A 29 -3.26 8.48 -6.20
N ASP A 30 -2.29 7.59 -6.36
CA ASP A 30 -1.80 7.18 -7.68
C ASP A 30 -2.54 5.97 -8.27
N TYR A 31 -3.45 5.34 -7.50
CA TYR A 31 -4.20 4.15 -7.90
C TYR A 31 -5.72 4.38 -7.92
N SER A 32 -6.37 3.97 -9.01
CA SER A 32 -7.81 4.05 -9.22
C SER A 32 -8.58 2.97 -8.44
N ASP A 33 -9.75 3.37 -7.95
CA ASP A 33 -10.78 2.54 -7.32
C ASP A 33 -11.71 1.85 -8.33
N ASP A 34 -11.62 2.23 -9.60
CA ASP A 34 -12.49 1.71 -10.65
C ASP A 34 -12.35 0.18 -10.77
N LEU A 35 -13.46 -0.46 -11.10
CA LEU A 35 -13.53 -1.89 -11.43
C LEU A 35 -13.75 -2.03 -12.93
N PRO A 36 -12.68 -2.25 -13.72
CA PRO A 36 -12.82 -2.39 -15.16
C PRO A 36 -13.69 -3.59 -15.52
N ASP A 37 -14.45 -3.47 -16.60
CA ASP A 37 -15.23 -4.57 -17.19
C ASP A 37 -14.34 -5.63 -17.88
N THR A 38 -13.06 -5.32 -18.02
CA THR A 38 -12.02 -6.14 -18.62
C THR A 38 -11.04 -6.60 -17.56
N ASP A 39 -10.47 -7.79 -17.77
CA ASP A 39 -9.45 -8.34 -16.87
C ASP A 39 -8.23 -7.42 -16.77
N VAL A 40 -7.98 -6.88 -15.57
CA VAL A 40 -6.84 -5.99 -15.27
C VAL A 40 -5.47 -6.63 -15.47
N ARG A 41 -5.39 -7.95 -15.61
CA ARG A 41 -4.17 -8.67 -16.02
C ARG A 41 -3.84 -8.44 -17.49
N LEU A 42 -4.84 -8.09 -18.30
CA LEU A 42 -4.75 -7.86 -19.73
C LEU A 42 -4.68 -6.36 -20.07
N LEU A 43 -4.93 -5.48 -19.10
CA LEU A 43 -4.73 -4.04 -19.21
C LEU A 43 -3.24 -3.73 -19.15
N VAL A 44 -2.53 -4.02 -20.24
CA VAL A 44 -1.18 -3.54 -20.48
C VAL A 44 -1.23 -2.87 -21.85
N SER A 45 -1.39 -1.56 -21.83
CA SER A 45 -1.36 -0.74 -23.05
C SER A 45 0.02 -0.10 -23.20
N LEU A 46 0.44 0.12 -24.44
CA LEU A 46 1.58 0.98 -24.72
C LEU A 46 1.01 2.38 -24.94
N THR A 47 1.42 3.32 -24.10
CA THR A 47 1.23 4.75 -24.34
C THR A 47 1.87 5.19 -25.66
N GLU A 48 1.45 6.33 -26.20
CA GLU A 48 1.96 6.86 -27.46
C GLU A 48 3.48 7.11 -27.46
N ASP A 49 4.10 7.30 -26.29
CA ASP A 49 5.55 7.46 -26.13
C ASP A 49 6.30 6.14 -25.86
N GLY A 50 5.61 4.99 -25.99
CA GLY A 50 6.20 3.67 -25.88
C GLY A 50 6.39 3.17 -24.44
N ARG A 51 5.81 3.85 -23.45
CA ARG A 51 5.78 3.35 -22.06
C ARG A 51 4.61 2.41 -21.85
N TYR A 52 4.80 1.40 -21.02
CA TYR A 52 3.71 0.55 -20.57
C TYR A 52 2.80 1.32 -19.59
N ASP A 53 1.55 1.52 -19.97
CA ASP A 53 0.47 1.90 -19.07
C ASP A 53 -0.36 0.65 -18.75
N GLY A 54 0.00 0.05 -17.62
CA GLY A 54 -0.67 -1.12 -17.07
C GLY A 54 -1.93 -0.79 -16.26
N GLY A 55 -2.31 0.49 -16.16
CA GLY A 55 -3.31 0.98 -15.23
C GLY A 55 -2.91 0.76 -13.75
N ASN A 56 -2.79 1.85 -13.01
CA ASN A 56 -2.67 1.77 -11.55
C ASN A 56 -4.07 1.55 -10.97
N TYR A 57 -4.51 0.30 -10.84
CA TYR A 57 -5.79 -0.03 -10.20
C TYR A 57 -5.55 -0.74 -8.86
N LYS A 58 -6.29 -0.34 -7.82
CA LYS A 58 -6.23 -0.98 -6.49
C LYS A 58 -6.70 -2.44 -6.51
N CYS A 59 -7.52 -2.80 -7.50
CA CYS A 59 -8.00 -4.17 -7.68
C CYS A 59 -6.92 -5.16 -8.15
N ARG A 60 -5.72 -4.70 -8.52
CA ARG A 60 -4.65 -5.60 -8.99
C ARG A 60 -3.98 -6.31 -7.81
N GLY A 61 -3.71 -7.61 -7.98
CA GLY A 61 -3.02 -8.39 -6.95
C GLY A 61 -1.65 -7.83 -6.55
N ASN A 62 -0.91 -7.20 -7.47
CA ASN A 62 0.37 -6.55 -7.14
C ASN A 62 0.20 -5.34 -6.22
N PHE A 63 -0.87 -4.54 -6.39
CA PHE A 63 -1.20 -3.47 -5.47
C PHE A 63 -1.48 -4.03 -4.08
N ILE A 64 -2.38 -5.02 -3.98
CA ILE A 64 -2.79 -5.61 -2.69
C ILE A 64 -1.60 -6.22 -1.96
N THR A 65 -0.75 -6.99 -2.65
CA THR A 65 0.46 -7.57 -2.06
C THR A 65 1.45 -6.50 -1.62
N ASN A 66 1.68 -5.45 -2.42
CA ASN A 66 2.63 -4.39 -2.08
C ASN A 66 2.14 -3.56 -0.89
N MET A 67 0.87 -3.19 -0.88
CA MET A 67 0.22 -2.54 0.25
C MET A 67 0.33 -3.41 1.51
N GLY A 68 0.07 -4.72 1.42
CA GLY A 68 0.20 -5.63 2.54
C GLY A 68 1.61 -5.72 3.13
N ALA A 69 2.64 -5.67 2.28
CA ALA A 69 4.03 -5.60 2.72
C ALA A 69 4.32 -4.29 3.49
N VAL A 70 3.89 -3.15 2.96
CA VAL A 70 4.07 -1.83 3.61
C VAL A 70 3.39 -1.80 4.99
N LEU A 71 2.16 -2.33 5.10
CA LEU A 71 1.45 -2.41 6.37
C LEU A 71 2.16 -3.32 7.39
N SER A 72 2.66 -4.46 6.95
CA SER A 72 3.42 -5.38 7.81
C SER A 72 4.71 -4.75 8.31
N ASP A 73 5.44 -4.07 7.42
CA ASP A 73 6.67 -3.37 7.76
C ASP A 73 6.43 -2.22 8.75
N ALA A 74 5.31 -1.50 8.63
CA ALA A 74 4.93 -0.46 9.58
C ALA A 74 4.69 -1.02 11.01
N ILE A 75 4.11 -2.22 11.13
CA ILE A 75 3.95 -2.91 12.40
C ILE A 75 5.30 -3.40 12.94
N ILE A 76 6.11 -4.05 12.11
CA ILE A 76 7.45 -4.55 12.51
C ILE A 76 8.36 -3.38 12.93
N CYS A 77 8.25 -2.25 12.24
CA CYS A 77 8.96 -1.03 12.58
C CYS A 77 8.39 -0.33 13.82
N GLY A 78 7.29 -0.82 14.40
CA GLY A 78 6.70 -0.27 15.62
C GLY A 78 6.19 1.16 15.47
N VAL A 79 5.95 1.62 14.23
CA VAL A 79 5.29 2.92 14.00
C VAL A 79 3.79 2.79 14.25
N ILE A 80 3.20 1.65 13.88
CA ILE A 80 1.85 1.25 14.26
C ILE A 80 1.94 0.37 15.52
N THR A 81 1.34 0.84 16.61
CA THR A 81 1.35 0.16 17.91
C THR A 81 -0.06 -0.04 18.48
N ASP A 82 -1.07 0.52 17.83
CA ASP A 82 -2.47 0.39 18.24
C ASP A 82 -2.97 -1.03 17.96
N SER A 83 -3.43 -1.73 19.00
CA SER A 83 -3.80 -3.14 18.90
C SER A 83 -5.03 -3.38 18.03
N GLU A 84 -6.02 -2.51 18.08
CA GLU A 84 -7.25 -2.66 17.31
C GLU A 84 -6.99 -2.44 15.80
N LEU A 85 -6.13 -1.46 15.47
CA LEU A 85 -5.67 -1.26 14.11
C LEU A 85 -4.81 -2.42 13.61
N ILE A 86 -3.90 -2.96 14.43
CA ILE A 86 -3.10 -4.15 14.07
C ILE A 86 -4.01 -5.34 13.77
N GLU A 87 -5.05 -5.58 14.57
CA GLU A 87 -6.01 -6.65 14.32
C GLU A 87 -6.74 -6.46 12.99
N ARG A 88 -7.18 -5.24 12.67
CA ARG A 88 -7.78 -4.93 11.35
C ARG A 88 -6.81 -5.14 10.20
N ILE A 89 -5.55 -4.74 10.34
CA ILE A 89 -4.51 -4.99 9.35
C ILE A 89 -4.34 -6.50 9.15
N HIS A 90 -4.26 -7.29 10.23
CA HIS A 90 -4.17 -8.75 10.11
C HIS A 90 -5.39 -9.37 9.45
N LEU A 91 -6.61 -8.88 9.71
CA LEU A 91 -7.81 -9.34 9.02
C LEU A 91 -7.74 -9.04 7.52
N PHE A 92 -7.28 -7.84 7.14
CA PHE A 92 -7.02 -7.47 5.75
C PHE A 92 -5.97 -8.39 5.09
N LEU A 93 -4.83 -8.63 5.75
CA LEU A 93 -3.74 -9.44 5.21
C LEU A 93 -4.13 -10.92 5.03
N ASN A 94 -5.07 -11.42 5.81
CA ASN A 94 -5.58 -12.78 5.73
C ASN A 94 -6.89 -12.89 4.94
N TRP A 95 -7.36 -11.79 4.35
CA TRP A 95 -8.60 -11.79 3.58
C TRP A 95 -8.45 -12.64 2.32
N ASP A 96 -9.47 -13.44 2.03
CA ASP A 96 -9.51 -14.32 0.86
C ASP A 96 -9.91 -13.54 -0.40
N PHE A 97 -9.00 -12.69 -0.88
CA PHE A 97 -9.27 -11.82 -2.02
C PHE A 97 -9.57 -12.59 -3.31
N SER A 98 -10.49 -12.03 -4.09
CA SER A 98 -10.93 -12.55 -5.40
C SER A 98 -9.78 -12.79 -6.37
N TYR A 99 -8.72 -11.98 -6.34
CA TYR A 99 -7.56 -12.13 -7.21
C TYR A 99 -6.81 -13.45 -6.99
N LEU A 100 -6.80 -13.98 -5.76
CA LEU A 100 -6.16 -15.27 -5.42
C LEU A 100 -6.82 -16.43 -6.18
N HIS A 101 -8.10 -16.25 -6.54
CA HIS A 101 -8.91 -17.22 -7.27
C HIS A 101 -9.03 -16.88 -8.76
N GLY A 102 -8.30 -15.87 -9.25
CA GLY A 102 -8.40 -15.38 -10.63
C GLY A 102 -9.77 -14.77 -10.97
N LYS A 103 -10.52 -14.31 -9.97
CA LYS A 103 -11.82 -13.63 -10.11
C LYS A 103 -11.64 -12.12 -10.10
N PHE A 104 -12.64 -11.40 -10.63
CA PHE A 104 -12.71 -9.95 -10.53
C PHE A 104 -12.89 -9.51 -9.09
N THR A 105 -12.18 -8.45 -8.72
CA THR A 105 -12.35 -7.76 -7.43
C THR A 105 -13.74 -7.16 -7.34
N THR A 106 -14.27 -7.16 -6.13
CA THR A 106 -15.60 -6.64 -5.79
C THR A 106 -15.50 -5.24 -5.20
N LEU A 107 -16.61 -4.48 -5.21
CA LEU A 107 -16.67 -3.18 -4.54
C LEU A 107 -16.38 -3.30 -3.04
N GLN A 108 -16.82 -4.38 -2.40
CA GLN A 108 -16.54 -4.64 -0.99
C GLN A 108 -15.04 -4.73 -0.70
N GLU A 109 -14.26 -5.32 -1.61
CA GLU A 109 -12.80 -5.41 -1.46
C GLU A 109 -12.12 -4.06 -1.68
N ILE A 110 -12.62 -3.23 -2.61
CA ILE A 110 -12.15 -1.85 -2.78
C ILE A 110 -12.45 -1.01 -1.54
N ASP A 111 -13.67 -1.10 -1.00
CA ASP A 111 -14.06 -0.40 0.22
C ASP A 111 -13.17 -0.82 1.40
N MET A 112 -12.88 -2.12 1.52
CA MET A 112 -11.97 -2.64 2.55
C MET A 112 -10.55 -2.08 2.41
N ILE A 113 -10.00 -2.07 1.19
CA ILE A 113 -8.70 -1.47 0.87
C ILE A 113 -8.68 0.01 1.27
N ASN A 114 -9.69 0.77 0.87
CA ASN A 114 -9.77 2.19 1.14
C ASN A 114 -9.92 2.49 2.63
N GLN A 115 -10.72 1.69 3.35
CA GLN A 115 -10.91 1.86 4.79
C GLN A 115 -9.60 1.59 5.54
N ILE A 116 -8.91 0.48 5.28
CA ILE A 116 -7.66 0.18 5.99
C ILE A 116 -6.57 1.20 5.65
N LEU A 117 -6.52 1.69 4.41
CA LEU A 117 -5.58 2.73 4.00
C LEU A 117 -5.85 4.04 4.73
N ALA A 118 -7.11 4.46 4.83
CA ALA A 118 -7.52 5.66 5.56
C ALA A 118 -7.20 5.55 7.05
N ASP A 119 -7.55 4.43 7.68
CA ASP A 119 -7.31 4.20 9.12
C ASP A 119 -5.81 4.26 9.46
N VAL A 120 -4.96 3.68 8.62
CA VAL A 120 -3.52 3.67 8.83
C VAL A 120 -2.89 5.04 8.59
N ILE A 121 -3.30 5.72 7.52
CA ILE A 121 -2.84 7.10 7.26
C ILE A 121 -3.18 8.00 8.44
N GLN A 122 -4.43 7.99 8.90
CA GLN A 122 -4.85 8.81 10.04
C GLN A 122 -4.02 8.49 11.29
N CYS A 123 -3.82 7.21 11.61
CA CYS A 123 -3.01 6.80 12.76
C CYS A 123 -1.57 7.34 12.69
N LEU A 124 -0.95 7.30 11.52
CA LEU A 124 0.42 7.79 11.33
C LEU A 124 0.49 9.32 11.34
N GLU A 125 -0.50 10.02 10.79
CA GLU A 125 -0.58 11.49 10.85
C GLU A 125 -0.69 11.99 12.30
N GLU A 126 -1.57 11.39 13.09
CA GLU A 126 -1.76 11.72 14.50
C GLU A 126 -0.46 11.53 15.30
N LYS A 127 0.32 10.49 14.99
CA LYS A 127 1.64 10.25 15.59
C LYS A 127 2.69 11.24 15.13
N ASN A 128 2.71 11.61 13.84
CA ASN A 128 3.71 12.50 13.25
C ASN A 128 3.59 13.95 13.74
N ILE A 129 2.39 14.39 14.16
CA ILE A 129 2.16 15.73 14.74
C ILE A 129 2.74 15.84 16.17
N VAL A 130 2.92 14.73 16.87
CA VAL A 130 3.30 14.70 18.30
C VAL A 130 4.82 14.59 18.51
N THR A 131 5.59 14.28 17.46
CA THR A 131 7.06 14.23 17.43
C THR A 131 7.69 15.50 16.89
#